data_AF-A0A165WZI8-F1
#
_entry.id   AF-A0A165WZI8-F1
#
_cell.length_a   1.000
_cell.length_b   1.000
_cell.length_c   1.000
_cell.angle_alpha   90.00
_cell.angle_beta   90.00
_cell.angle_gamma   90.00
#
_symmetry.space_group_name_H-M   'P 1'
#
loop_
_entity.id
_entity.type
_entity.pdbx_description
1 polymer ?
#
loop_
_entity_poly.entity_id
_entity_poly.type
_entity_poly.pdbx_seq_one_letter_code
_entity_poly.pdbx_strand_id
1 'polypeptide(L)'
;MASPYNVSLSRELVESGLVKSVKIEFNHGAAREPAAESGTACSAQEQDLLASPHGQEERSSRSSQSQRIVADDSQTYESLTPPDDPPYFFCAKKNLHGKSCHHFYVVTKGIQPGIYDCWRCAKADGKGEGPEAERRAPPAAKTACIGRAYEEAVLQWWATERAEGRIEQYEAMGEQRAFSLKGQTELTIKLE
;
A
#
# COMPACT_ATOMS: atom_id res chain seq x y z
N MET A 1 -19.61 11.03 1.27
CA MET A 1 -18.64 9.98 0.92
C MET A 1 -19.11 9.35 -0.38
N ALA A 2 -18.43 9.62 -1.50
CA ALA A 2 -18.80 9.02 -2.78
C ALA A 2 -18.37 7.55 -2.77
N SER A 3 -19.32 6.64 -2.95
CA SER A 3 -19.02 5.21 -3.07
C SER A 3 -18.20 4.97 -4.34
N PRO A 4 -17.17 4.10 -4.32
CA PRO A 4 -16.46 3.71 -5.53
C PRO A 4 -17.43 2.94 -6.44
N TYR A 5 -17.63 3.43 -7.66
CA TYR A 5 -18.40 2.72 -8.69
C TYR A 5 -17.47 1.70 -9.35
N ASN A 6 -17.87 0.43 -9.34
CA ASN A 6 -17.22 -0.61 -10.14
C ASN A 6 -18.03 -0.83 -11.40
N VAL A 7 -17.37 -0.74 -12.56
CA VAL A 7 -17.95 -1.11 -13.85
C VAL A 7 -17.24 -2.37 -14.32
N SER A 8 -18.00 -3.46 -14.46
CA SER A 8 -17.48 -4.73 -14.97
C SER A 8 -18.03 -4.97 -16.37
N LEU A 9 -17.16 -5.17 -17.34
CA LEU A 9 -17.51 -5.57 -18.70
C LEU A 9 -17.26 -7.07 -18.84
N SER A 10 -18.18 -7.79 -19.47
CA SER A 10 -17.97 -9.21 -19.76
C SER A 10 -16.92 -9.39 -20.85
N ARG A 11 -16.12 -10.45 -20.73
CA ARG A 11 -15.06 -10.81 -21.68
C ARG A 11 -15.58 -10.94 -23.11
N GLU A 12 -16.72 -11.62 -23.28
CA GLU A 12 -17.39 -11.82 -24.56
C GLU A 12 -17.70 -10.49 -25.27
N LEU A 13 -18.07 -9.46 -24.51
CA LEU A 13 -18.44 -8.15 -25.03
C LEU A 13 -17.21 -7.37 -25.53
N VAL A 14 -16.06 -7.55 -24.87
CA VAL A 14 -14.77 -6.98 -25.30
C VAL A 14 -14.23 -7.72 -26.53
N GLU A 15 -14.27 -9.06 -26.51
CA GLU A 15 -13.74 -9.89 -27.59
C GLU A 15 -14.59 -9.85 -28.87
N SER A 16 -15.89 -9.57 -28.75
CA SER A 16 -16.79 -9.43 -29.91
C SER A 16 -16.48 -8.24 -30.83
N GLY A 17 -15.67 -7.28 -30.38
CA GLY A 17 -15.38 -6.04 -31.11
C GLY A 17 -16.59 -5.09 -31.28
N LEU A 18 -17.73 -5.40 -30.64
CA LEU A 18 -18.95 -4.59 -30.69
C LEU A 18 -18.80 -3.28 -29.90
N VAL A 19 -17.91 -3.25 -28.91
CA VAL A 19 -17.63 -2.05 -28.11
C VAL A 19 -16.29 -1.45 -28.53
N LYS A 20 -16.36 -0.29 -29.19
CA LYS A 20 -15.16 0.49 -29.56
C LYS A 20 -14.70 1.42 -28.44
N SER A 21 -15.61 1.93 -27.62
CA SER A 21 -15.30 2.78 -26.47
C SER A 21 -16.43 2.79 -25.44
N VAL A 22 -16.07 3.00 -24.16
CA VAL A 22 -17.01 3.21 -23.07
C VAL A 22 -16.75 4.59 -22.49
N LYS A 23 -17.75 5.48 -22.56
CA LYS A 23 -17.68 6.82 -21.98
C LYS A 23 -18.56 6.86 -20.74
N ILE A 24 -17.97 7.18 -19.59
CA ILE A 24 -18.69 7.34 -18.32
C ILE A 24 -18.73 8.84 -18.03
N GLU A 25 -19.91 9.45 -18.11
CA GLU A 25 -20.12 10.85 -17.77
C GLU A 25 -20.83 10.96 -16.42
N PHE A 26 -20.20 11.65 -15.48
CA PHE A 26 -20.83 11.97 -14.20
C PHE A 26 -21.48 13.34 -14.33
N ASN A 27 -22.81 13.38 -14.36
CA ASN A 27 -23.56 14.61 -14.20
C ASN A 27 -23.41 15.06 -12.74
N HIS A 28 -22.37 15.83 -12.46
CA HIS A 28 -22.28 16.58 -11.21
C HIS A 28 -23.42 17.61 -11.23
N GLY A 29 -24.51 17.30 -10.52
CA GLY A 29 -25.59 18.27 -10.31
C GLY A 29 -25.00 19.58 -9.79
N ALA A 30 -25.42 20.70 -10.37
CA ALA A 30 -24.97 22.04 -10.03
C ALA A 30 -24.91 22.22 -8.50
N ALA A 31 -23.69 22.31 -7.98
CA ALA A 31 -23.44 22.48 -6.56
C ALA A 31 -24.04 23.81 -6.11
N ARG A 32 -24.94 23.75 -5.12
CA ARG A 32 -25.46 24.91 -4.41
C ARG A 32 -24.35 25.40 -3.47
N GLU A 33 -23.92 26.64 -3.64
CA GLU A 33 -22.82 27.25 -2.89
C GLU A 33 -23.07 27.24 -1.36
N PRO A 34 -22.10 26.81 -0.55
CA PRO A 34 -22.09 27.08 0.89
C PRO A 34 -21.33 28.37 1.21
N ALA A 35 -21.93 29.19 2.07
CA ALA A 35 -21.38 30.43 2.59
C ALA A 35 -20.12 30.20 3.45
N ALA A 36 -19.23 31.18 3.39
CA ALA A 36 -17.94 31.24 4.07
C ALA A 36 -18.05 31.21 5.60
N GLU A 37 -17.22 30.41 6.27
CA GLU A 37 -16.86 30.63 7.67
C GLU A 37 -15.36 30.41 7.91
N SER A 38 -14.85 31.33 8.73
CA SER A 38 -13.46 31.71 8.97
C SER A 38 -12.67 30.70 9.81
N GLY A 39 -11.35 30.70 9.59
CA GLY A 39 -10.41 29.73 10.13
C GLY A 39 -10.18 29.78 11.65
N THR A 40 -9.59 28.70 12.15
CA THR A 40 -8.97 28.63 13.47
C THR A 40 -7.74 27.73 13.37
N ALA A 41 -6.59 28.28 13.77
CA ALA A 41 -5.28 27.65 13.73
C ALA A 41 -5.17 26.49 14.74
N CYS A 42 -4.60 25.37 14.31
CA CYS A 42 -4.30 24.23 15.18
C CYS A 42 -2.88 24.40 15.74
N SER A 43 -2.77 24.76 17.02
CA SER A 43 -1.52 24.84 17.76
C SER A 43 -1.24 23.49 18.44
N ALA A 44 -0.06 22.92 18.18
CA ALA A 44 0.39 21.69 18.80
C ALA A 44 0.90 21.96 20.22
N GLN A 45 0.31 21.31 21.22
CA GLN A 45 0.83 21.25 22.57
C GLN A 45 0.79 19.80 23.05
N GLU A 46 1.98 19.20 23.15
CA GLU A 46 2.23 17.93 23.83
C GLU A 46 1.93 18.08 25.33
N GLN A 47 1.09 17.21 25.88
CA GLN A 47 1.17 16.80 27.28
C GLN A 47 0.90 15.31 27.44
N ASP A 48 1.87 14.70 28.12
CA ASP A 48 1.87 13.42 28.83
C ASP A 48 0.57 13.16 29.63
N LEU A 49 0.19 11.89 29.79
CA LEU A 49 -0.36 11.24 31.02
C LEU A 49 -1.08 9.89 30.74
N LEU A 50 -0.44 8.81 31.23
CA LEU A 50 -0.93 7.70 32.07
C LEU A 50 -2.31 7.01 31.84
N ALA A 51 -2.23 5.72 31.50
CA ALA A 51 -2.93 4.51 31.99
C ALA A 51 -4.43 4.51 32.42
N SER A 52 -5.26 3.64 31.78
CA SER A 52 -5.94 2.50 32.46
C SER A 52 -6.86 1.65 31.55
N PRO A 53 -7.21 0.40 31.96
CA PRO A 53 -7.81 -0.65 31.12
C PRO A 53 -9.28 -0.98 31.43
N HIS A 54 -10.07 -1.40 30.43
CA HIS A 54 -11.09 -2.47 30.46
C HIS A 54 -12.06 -2.34 29.28
N GLY A 55 -12.50 -3.48 28.72
CA GLY A 55 -13.72 -3.55 27.93
C GLY A 55 -13.69 -4.61 26.83
N GLN A 56 -13.96 -5.87 27.19
CA GLN A 56 -14.40 -6.89 26.24
C GLN A 56 -15.72 -6.47 25.62
N GLU A 57 -15.90 -6.70 24.32
CA GLU A 57 -17.20 -7.16 23.79
C GLU A 57 -16.96 -7.96 22.49
N GLU A 58 -17.43 -9.20 22.53
CA GLU A 58 -17.57 -10.09 21.39
C GLU A 58 -18.65 -9.56 20.44
N ARG A 59 -18.46 -9.71 19.12
CA ARG A 59 -19.56 -10.02 18.19
C ARG A 59 -19.08 -10.39 16.79
N SER A 60 -19.49 -11.59 16.40
CA SER A 60 -19.99 -11.98 15.08
C SER A 60 -19.03 -11.98 13.91
N SER A 61 -18.47 -13.17 13.73
CA SER A 61 -18.11 -13.81 12.46
C SER A 61 -19.08 -13.46 11.32
N ARG A 62 -18.61 -12.68 10.36
CA ARG A 62 -19.10 -12.73 8.98
C ARG A 62 -17.90 -12.97 8.07
N SER A 63 -17.85 -14.22 7.59
CA SER A 63 -16.95 -14.67 6.54
C SER A 63 -17.24 -13.89 5.26
N SER A 64 -16.50 -12.80 5.05
CA SER A 64 -16.36 -12.18 3.74
C SER A 64 -15.15 -12.80 3.09
N GLN A 65 -15.41 -13.71 2.17
CA GLN A 65 -14.45 -14.42 1.35
C GLN A 65 -13.67 -13.40 0.50
N SER A 66 -12.58 -12.90 1.08
CA SER A 66 -11.57 -12.11 0.40
C SER A 66 -10.97 -12.98 -0.69
N GLN A 67 -10.98 -12.51 -1.93
CA GLN A 67 -10.20 -13.13 -2.99
C GLN A 67 -8.74 -13.12 -2.53
N ARG A 68 -8.26 -14.30 -2.13
CA ARG A 68 -6.84 -14.61 -2.13
C ARG A 68 -6.41 -14.47 -3.57
N ILE A 69 -5.47 -13.57 -3.85
CA ILE A 69 -4.58 -13.76 -4.99
C ILE A 69 -3.85 -15.06 -4.65
N VAL A 70 -4.39 -16.15 -5.18
CA VAL A 70 -3.62 -17.37 -5.35
C VAL A 70 -2.49 -16.94 -6.26
N ALA A 71 -1.25 -17.07 -5.79
CA ALA A 71 -0.08 -16.98 -6.63
C ALA A 71 -0.17 -18.16 -7.60
N ASP A 72 -0.96 -17.99 -8.66
CA ASP A 72 -0.96 -18.86 -9.81
C ASP A 72 0.15 -18.36 -10.72
N ASP A 73 1.05 -19.27 -11.01
CA ASP A 73 2.31 -19.08 -11.69
C ASP A 73 2.10 -18.44 -13.08
N SER A 74 2.96 -17.48 -13.43
CA SER A 74 3.19 -17.07 -14.81
C SER A 74 2.12 -16.28 -15.58
N GLN A 75 1.59 -15.19 -14.99
CA GLN A 75 1.27 -14.01 -15.82
C GLN A 75 1.98 -12.76 -15.31
N THR A 76 3.12 -12.48 -15.94
CA THR A 76 3.84 -11.21 -15.90
C THR A 76 2.93 -10.12 -16.49
N TYR A 77 2.01 -9.61 -15.68
CA TYR A 77 1.45 -8.29 -15.89
C TYR A 77 2.62 -7.32 -15.73
N GLU A 78 3.26 -6.96 -16.84
CA GLU A 78 4.12 -5.79 -16.90
C GLU A 78 3.24 -4.61 -16.48
N SER A 79 3.50 -4.15 -15.26
CA SER A 79 2.81 -3.04 -14.65
C SER A 79 2.86 -1.84 -15.60
N LEU A 80 1.73 -1.50 -16.21
CA LEU A 80 1.56 -0.34 -17.10
C LEU A 80 1.77 1.01 -16.40
N THR A 81 2.16 1.00 -15.13
CA THR A 81 2.72 2.18 -14.47
C THR A 81 4.00 2.57 -15.21
N PRO A 82 4.14 3.84 -15.63
CA PRO A 82 5.41 4.37 -16.10
C PRO A 82 6.54 3.85 -15.20
N PRO A 83 7.69 3.42 -15.75
CA PRO A 83 8.78 2.86 -14.95
C PRO A 83 9.27 3.83 -13.86
N ASP A 84 8.90 5.10 -13.97
CA ASP A 84 9.28 6.18 -13.07
C ASP A 84 8.34 6.39 -11.87
N ASP A 85 7.13 5.84 -11.91
CA ASP A 85 6.15 6.04 -10.83
C ASP A 85 6.51 5.23 -9.57
N PRO A 86 6.33 5.81 -8.37
CA PRO A 86 6.49 5.08 -7.13
C PRO A 86 5.48 3.93 -7.00
N PRO A 87 5.86 2.79 -6.42
CA PRO A 87 4.90 1.78 -6.01
C PRO A 87 4.03 2.29 -4.86
N TYR A 88 2.73 2.03 -4.95
CA TYR A 88 1.74 2.37 -3.92
C TYR A 88 1.33 1.13 -3.11
N PHE A 89 1.25 1.31 -1.79
CA PHE A 89 0.91 0.27 -0.84
C PHE A 89 -0.25 0.72 0.03
N PHE A 90 -1.38 0.01 -0.09
CA PHE A 90 -2.58 0.29 0.67
C PHE A 90 -2.73 -0.67 1.84
N CYS A 91 -3.05 -0.13 3.01
CA CYS A 91 -3.25 -0.91 4.21
C CYS A 91 -4.54 -1.74 4.10
N ALA A 92 -4.39 -3.06 4.12
CA ALA A 92 -5.52 -3.99 4.18
C ALA A 92 -6.26 -3.95 5.55
N LYS A 93 -5.59 -3.47 6.61
CA LYS A 93 -6.05 -3.54 8.01
C LYS A 93 -6.41 -2.15 8.57
N LYS A 94 -7.18 -1.36 7.83
CA LYS A 94 -7.57 0.02 8.21
C LYS A 94 -8.30 0.12 9.56
N ASN A 95 -8.96 -0.96 9.99
CA ASN A 95 -9.65 -1.00 11.29
C ASN A 95 -8.69 -1.23 12.48
N LEU A 96 -7.52 -1.85 12.23
CA LEU A 96 -6.53 -2.17 13.27
C LEU A 96 -5.43 -1.10 13.34
N HIS A 97 -5.13 -0.48 12.21
CA HIS A 97 -4.19 0.62 12.12
C HIS A 97 -4.99 1.92 12.22
N GLY A 98 -4.98 2.55 13.40
CA GLY A 98 -5.72 3.80 13.63
C GLY A 98 -5.42 4.88 12.58
N LYS A 99 -6.33 5.84 12.44
CA LYS A 99 -6.15 6.97 11.50
C LYS A 99 -4.86 7.71 11.81
N SER A 100 -3.98 7.80 10.82
CA SER A 100 -2.77 8.60 10.88
C SER A 100 -3.08 10.10 10.77
N CYS A 101 -2.20 10.91 11.33
CA CYS A 101 -2.20 12.38 11.14
C CYS A 101 -1.85 12.79 9.70
N HIS A 102 -1.15 11.93 8.96
CA HIS A 102 -0.82 12.13 7.55
C HIS A 102 -1.58 11.16 6.67
N HIS A 103 -1.89 11.60 5.44
CA HIS A 103 -2.57 10.78 4.45
C HIS A 103 -1.61 9.81 3.77
N PHE A 104 -0.36 10.22 3.57
CA PHE A 104 0.63 9.44 2.83
C PHE A 104 1.98 9.44 3.52
N TYR A 105 2.67 8.30 3.43
CA TYR A 105 3.98 8.07 3.99
C TYR A 105 4.90 7.56 2.89
N VAL A 106 5.98 8.29 2.63
CA VAL A 106 6.97 7.94 1.61
C VAL A 106 8.15 7.27 2.28
N VAL A 107 8.51 6.08 1.82
CA VAL A 107 9.70 5.35 2.29
C VAL A 107 10.71 5.34 1.16
N THR A 108 11.82 6.04 1.32
CA THR A 108 12.89 6.08 0.30
C THR A 108 14.02 5.13 0.61
N LYS A 109 14.22 4.77 1.88
CA LYS A 109 15.22 3.80 2.31
C LYS A 109 14.60 2.76 3.23
N GLY A 110 14.61 1.49 2.83
CA GLY A 110 13.94 0.42 3.55
C GLY A 110 13.92 -0.91 2.79
N ILE A 111 13.22 -1.90 3.34
CA ILE A 111 13.01 -3.21 2.70
C ILE A 111 12.14 -3.08 1.44
N GLN A 112 11.14 -2.19 1.49
CA GLN A 112 10.20 -1.97 0.40
C GLN A 112 9.92 -0.47 0.22
N PRO A 113 10.82 0.27 -0.47
CA PRO A 113 10.61 1.67 -0.79
C PRO A 113 9.31 1.89 -1.59
N GLY A 114 8.59 2.98 -1.29
CA GLY A 114 7.33 3.33 -1.95
C GLY A 114 6.46 4.26 -1.13
N ILE A 115 5.21 4.42 -1.56
CA ILE A 115 4.21 5.27 -0.91
C ILE A 115 3.18 4.40 -0.19
N TYR A 116 2.92 4.72 1.08
CA TYR A 116 2.01 3.99 1.95
C TYR A 116 0.88 4.90 2.42
N ASP A 117 -0.35 4.38 2.49
CA ASP A 117 -1.50 5.09 3.08
C ASP A 117 -1.59 4.95 4.62
N CYS A 118 -0.61 4.27 5.24
CA CYS A 118 -0.62 3.94 6.66
C CYS A 118 0.78 3.92 7.26
N TRP A 119 0.95 4.64 8.37
CA TRP A 119 2.23 4.70 9.11
C TRP A 119 2.74 3.34 9.56
N ARG A 120 1.86 2.50 10.09
CA ARG A 120 2.25 1.18 10.63
C ARG A 120 2.79 0.27 9.53
N CYS A 121 2.15 0.26 8.35
CA CYS A 121 2.63 -0.47 7.18
C CYS A 121 3.93 0.15 6.63
N ALA A 122 4.02 1.48 6.54
CA ALA A 122 5.25 2.15 6.12
C ALA A 122 6.44 1.77 7.02
N LYS A 123 6.21 1.67 8.34
CA LYS A 123 7.24 1.29 9.31
C LYS A 123 7.60 -0.20 9.23
N ALA A 124 6.61 -1.08 9.26
CA ALA A 124 6.83 -2.53 9.30
C ALA A 124 7.25 -3.13 7.95
N ASP A 125 6.57 -2.76 6.87
CA ASP A 125 6.77 -3.27 5.50
C ASP A 125 7.76 -2.43 4.72
N GLY A 126 7.60 -1.11 4.76
CA GLY A 126 8.49 -0.21 4.06
C GLY A 126 9.88 -0.16 4.69
N LYS A 127 9.98 0.35 5.92
CA LYS A 127 11.27 0.51 6.62
C LYS A 127 11.82 -0.83 7.10
N GLY A 128 10.99 -1.87 7.26
CA GLY A 128 11.39 -3.13 7.90
C GLY A 128 11.61 -3.00 9.41
N GLU A 129 11.08 -1.94 10.03
CA GLU A 129 11.16 -1.70 11.46
C GLU A 129 9.98 -2.35 12.18
N GLY A 130 10.28 -3.37 12.98
CA GLY A 130 9.34 -4.00 13.88
C GLY A 130 9.91 -4.14 15.29
N PRO A 131 9.15 -4.78 16.20
CA PRO A 131 9.72 -5.44 17.36
C PRO A 131 10.96 -6.26 16.96
N GLU A 132 11.92 -6.43 17.86
CA GLU A 132 13.20 -7.11 17.54
C GLU A 132 12.99 -8.48 16.86
N ALA A 133 11.97 -9.24 17.29
CA ALA A 133 11.62 -10.54 16.71
C ALA A 133 11.04 -10.47 15.28
N GLU A 134 10.52 -9.32 14.85
CA GLU A 134 9.86 -9.12 13.55
C GLU A 134 10.62 -8.11 12.66
N ARG A 135 11.75 -7.58 13.15
CA ARG A 135 12.55 -6.61 12.41
C ARG A 135 13.18 -7.31 11.20
N ARG A 136 12.88 -6.79 10.01
CA ARG A 136 13.44 -7.26 8.73
C ARG A 136 14.63 -6.44 8.29
N ALA A 137 14.69 -5.16 8.65
CA ALA A 137 15.84 -4.33 8.30
C ALA A 137 17.07 -4.66 9.17
N PRO A 138 18.29 -4.61 8.62
CA PRO A 138 19.51 -4.67 9.41
C PRO A 138 19.50 -3.64 10.55
N PRO A 139 19.96 -3.97 11.78
CA PRO A 139 19.97 -3.03 12.90
C PRO A 139 20.73 -1.73 12.64
N ALA A 140 21.72 -1.77 11.74
CA ALA A 140 22.53 -0.63 11.34
C ALA A 140 22.00 0.09 10.08
N ALA A 141 20.89 -0.37 9.47
CA ALA A 141 20.35 0.21 8.26
C ALA A 141 19.78 1.61 8.53
N LYS A 142 20.17 2.58 7.69
CA LYS A 142 19.66 3.96 7.76
C LYS A 142 18.37 4.08 6.96
N THR A 143 17.27 3.68 7.58
CA THR A 143 15.93 3.79 6.98
C THR A 143 15.45 5.25 6.94
N ALA A 144 14.63 5.59 5.95
CA ALA A 144 14.12 6.94 5.76
C ALA A 144 12.64 6.89 5.39
N CYS A 145 11.81 7.58 6.17
CA CYS A 145 10.39 7.73 5.89
C CYS A 145 9.90 9.12 6.26
N ILE A 146 9.02 9.69 5.44
CA ILE A 146 8.48 11.01 5.64
C ILE A 146 6.96 11.02 5.42
N GLY A 147 6.23 11.67 6.33
CA GLY A 147 4.79 11.89 6.20
C GLY A 147 4.47 13.16 5.43
N ARG A 148 3.41 13.11 4.62
CA ARG A 148 2.88 14.25 3.87
C ARG A 148 1.35 14.21 3.87
N ALA A 149 0.75 15.40 3.86
CA ALA A 149 -0.70 15.56 3.85
C ALA A 149 -1.31 15.34 2.45
N TYR A 150 -0.58 15.64 1.39
CA TYR A 150 -1.08 15.64 0.01
C TYR A 150 -0.25 14.72 -0.87
N GLU A 151 -0.91 14.08 -1.83
CA GLU A 151 -0.29 13.13 -2.76
C GLU A 151 0.70 13.80 -3.71
N GLU A 152 0.38 14.96 -4.26
CA GLU A 152 1.28 15.69 -5.17
C GLU A 152 2.63 16.02 -4.50
N ALA A 153 2.62 16.42 -3.24
CA ALA A 153 3.82 16.70 -2.47
C ALA A 153 4.66 15.42 -2.21
N VAL A 154 4.02 14.25 -2.14
CA VAL A 154 4.69 12.96 -2.05
C VAL A 154 5.35 12.59 -3.37
N LEU A 155 4.63 12.73 -4.47
CA LEU A 155 5.13 12.40 -5.81
C LEU A 155 6.33 13.28 -6.19
N GLN A 156 6.24 14.59 -5.93
CA GLN A 156 7.37 15.51 -6.12
C GLN A 156 8.58 15.11 -5.28
N TRP A 157 8.37 14.78 -4.00
CA TRP A 157 9.44 14.34 -3.12
C TRP A 157 10.10 13.05 -3.62
N TRP A 158 9.30 12.05 -4.02
CA TRP A 158 9.80 10.80 -4.57
C TRP A 158 10.63 11.04 -5.84
N ALA A 159 10.13 11.87 -6.76
CA ALA A 159 10.85 12.21 -7.99
C ALA A 159 12.20 12.87 -7.70
N THR A 160 12.26 13.80 -6.74
CA THR A 160 13.52 14.43 -6.30
C THR A 160 14.49 13.40 -5.71
N GLU A 161 14.03 12.56 -4.78
CA GLU A 161 14.87 11.53 -4.14
C GLU A 161 15.37 10.50 -5.16
N ARG A 162 14.55 10.13 -6.14
CA ARG A 162 14.93 9.24 -7.24
C ARG A 162 15.97 9.86 -8.15
N ALA A 163 15.75 11.11 -8.57
CA ALA A 163 16.68 11.85 -9.42
C ALA A 163 18.06 12.02 -8.76
N GLU A 164 18.08 12.14 -7.42
CA GLU A 164 19.31 12.21 -6.64
C GLU A 164 19.91 10.84 -6.27
N GLY A 165 19.29 9.73 -6.68
CA GLY A 165 19.77 8.38 -6.34
C GLY A 165 19.70 8.05 -4.84
N ARG A 166 18.80 8.70 -4.09
CA ARG A 166 18.62 8.49 -2.64
C ARG A 166 17.65 7.36 -2.30
N ILE A 167 17.04 6.72 -3.31
CA ILE A 167 16.20 5.54 -3.11
C ILE A 167 17.08 4.30 -2.95
N GLU A 168 16.96 3.64 -1.82
CA GLU A 168 17.79 2.49 -1.44
C GLU A 168 16.91 1.36 -0.90
N GLN A 169 16.96 0.21 -1.56
CA GLN A 169 16.25 -0.99 -1.11
C GLN A 169 17.22 -1.91 -0.37
N TYR A 170 16.83 -2.33 0.83
CA TYR A 170 17.57 -3.30 1.64
C TYR A 170 16.98 -4.69 1.47
N GLU A 171 17.84 -5.71 1.54
CA GLU A 171 17.38 -7.09 1.62
C GLU A 171 16.80 -7.38 3.02
N ALA A 172 15.67 -8.10 3.05
CA ALA A 172 15.04 -8.49 4.31
C ALA A 172 15.91 -9.54 5.02
N MET A 173 16.42 -9.21 6.20
CA MET A 173 17.06 -10.19 7.07
C MET A 173 15.98 -11.14 7.63
N GLY A 174 16.22 -12.44 7.53
CA GLY A 174 15.33 -13.45 8.14
C GLY A 174 14.48 -14.24 7.16
N GLU A 175 14.48 -13.93 5.85
CA GLU A 175 14.22 -14.96 4.85
C GLU A 175 15.50 -15.80 4.68
N GLN A 176 15.89 -16.53 5.75
CA GLN A 176 16.49 -17.83 5.49
C GLN A 176 15.38 -18.61 4.81
N ARG A 177 15.32 -18.51 3.49
CA ARG A 177 14.53 -19.40 2.68
C ARG A 177 14.97 -20.78 3.12
N ALA A 178 14.14 -21.45 3.89
CA ALA A 178 14.17 -22.88 4.00
C ALA A 178 13.76 -23.46 2.64
N PHE A 179 14.54 -23.16 1.59
CA PHE A 179 14.70 -24.06 0.48
C PHE A 179 15.50 -25.24 1.02
N SER A 180 14.80 -26.08 1.79
CA SER A 180 15.17 -27.47 1.87
C SER A 180 14.94 -28.05 0.48
N LEU A 181 15.92 -27.86 -0.41
CA LEU A 181 16.08 -28.65 -1.63
C LEU A 181 16.52 -30.08 -1.25
N LYS A 182 15.79 -30.71 -0.34
CA LYS A 182 15.85 -32.17 -0.17
C LYS A 182 14.85 -32.77 -1.15
N GLY A 183 15.26 -32.84 -2.42
CA GLY A 183 14.56 -33.64 -3.43
C GLY A 183 14.16 -32.91 -4.70
N GLN A 184 15.11 -32.35 -5.45
CA GLN A 184 14.93 -32.29 -6.90
C GLN A 184 15.33 -33.66 -7.48
N THR A 185 14.33 -34.51 -7.72
CA THR A 185 14.47 -35.62 -8.67
C THR A 185 14.47 -35.03 -10.08
N GLU A 186 15.55 -35.26 -10.82
CA GLU A 186 15.60 -35.02 -12.26
C GLU A 186 14.42 -35.73 -12.95
N LEU A 187 13.59 -34.97 -13.67
CA LEU A 187 12.53 -35.49 -14.52
C LEU A 187 13.04 -35.45 -15.96
N THR A 188 13.67 -36.54 -16.41
CA THR A 188 14.07 -36.70 -17.81
C THR A 188 12.86 -37.16 -18.63
N ILE A 189 12.27 -36.26 -19.41
CA ILE A 189 11.25 -36.61 -20.39
C ILE A 189 11.97 -37.12 -21.65
N LYS A 190 11.87 -38.41 -21.92
CA LYS A 190 12.20 -38.98 -23.24
C LYS A 190 10.94 -38.97 -24.08
N LEU A 191 11.01 -38.33 -25.24
CA LEU A 191 9.98 -38.40 -26.27
C LEU A 191 10.38 -39.51 -27.25
N GLU A 192 9.47 -40.47 -27.46
CA GLU A 192 9.54 -41.48 -28.53
C GLU A 192 8.71 -41.02 -29.74
#